data_AF-A0AAT9TJZ5-F1
#
_entry.id   AF-A0AAT9TJZ5-F1
#
_cell.length_a   1.000
_cell.length_b   1.000
_cell.length_c   1.000
_cell.angle_alpha   90.00
_cell.angle_beta   90.00
_cell.angle_gamma   90.00
#
_symmetry.space_group_name_H-M   'P 1'
#
loop_
_entity.id
_entity.type
_entity.pdbx_description
1 polymer ?
#
loop_
_entity_poly.entity_id
_entity_poly.type
_entity_poly.pdbx_seq_one_letter_code
_entity_poly.pdbx_strand_id
1 'polypeptide(L)'
;MNSAVTSRTLARTDSVRPFKAGAYGFVLLGIGHLALSAAAATATQTSERRAVDTVMRESTFALLGLERTVLDVFNGMSIAMAFFSITCGLLILAAVRHAPALVQRRTAFGWCALAVSLAVLVVSVLLLPPPPIVVLTVTSCAFGLSLRRATTVSAHAAEAA
;
A
#
# COMPACT_ATOMS: atom_id res chain seq x y z
N MET A 1 20.83 -27.52 -24.60
CA MET A 1 19.48 -26.91 -24.67
C MET A 1 18.88 -26.50 -23.31
N ASN A 2 19.63 -26.49 -22.19
CA ASN A 2 19.03 -26.19 -20.86
C ASN A 2 19.23 -24.74 -20.39
N SER A 3 20.25 -24.03 -20.88
CA SER A 3 20.61 -22.70 -20.36
C SER A 3 19.54 -21.63 -20.63
N ALA A 4 18.84 -21.69 -21.77
CA ALA A 4 17.81 -20.72 -22.13
C ALA A 4 16.56 -20.81 -21.23
N VAL A 5 16.19 -22.01 -20.78
CA VAL A 5 15.02 -22.23 -19.91
C VAL A 5 15.30 -21.73 -18.49
N THR A 6 16.52 -21.96 -18.00
CA THR A 6 16.95 -21.50 -16.67
C THR A 6 17.05 -19.97 -16.63
N SER A 7 17.65 -19.33 -17.64
CA SER A 7 17.78 -17.87 -17.73
C SER A 7 16.43 -17.16 -17.79
N ARG A 8 15.47 -17.72 -18.55
CA ARG A 8 14.12 -17.16 -18.70
C ARG A 8 13.31 -17.28 -17.40
N THR A 9 13.57 -18.30 -16.58
CA THR A 9 12.92 -18.52 -15.27
C THR A 9 13.52 -17.62 -14.19
N LEU A 10 14.83 -17.38 -14.20
CA LEU A 10 15.52 -16.43 -13.32
C LEU A 10 15.01 -14.99 -13.53
N ALA A 11 15.04 -14.51 -14.78
CA ALA A 11 14.53 -13.19 -15.17
C ALA A 11 13.04 -12.98 -14.82
N ARG A 12 12.25 -14.05 -14.91
CA ARG A 12 10.82 -14.08 -14.54
C ARG A 12 10.60 -13.90 -13.04
N THR A 13 11.50 -14.45 -12.22
CA THR A 13 11.40 -14.42 -10.76
C THR A 13 11.91 -13.07 -10.20
N ASP A 14 12.86 -12.44 -10.91
CA ASP A 14 13.51 -11.19 -10.50
C ASP A 14 12.63 -9.93 -10.57
N SER A 15 11.57 -9.94 -11.38
CA SER A 15 10.58 -8.84 -11.48
C SER A 15 9.39 -9.03 -10.53
N VAL A 16 9.01 -10.27 -10.24
CA VAL A 16 7.85 -10.61 -9.38
C VAL A 16 8.16 -10.41 -7.89
N ARG A 17 9.39 -10.71 -7.46
CA ARG A 17 9.85 -10.49 -6.07
C ARG A 17 9.70 -9.05 -5.57
N PRO A 18 10.23 -8.02 -6.27
CA PRO A 18 10.06 -6.63 -5.84
C PRO A 18 8.60 -6.16 -5.92
N PHE A 19 7.79 -6.67 -6.85
CA PHE A 19 6.36 -6.34 -6.90
C PHE A 19 5.59 -6.87 -5.68
N LYS A 20 5.89 -8.10 -5.25
CA LYS A 20 5.34 -8.66 -4.00
C LYS A 20 5.77 -7.84 -2.78
N ALA A 21 7.03 -7.38 -2.75
CA ALA A 21 7.52 -6.52 -1.67
C ALA A 21 6.72 -5.21 -1.57
N GLY A 22 6.39 -4.58 -2.71
CA GLY A 22 5.50 -3.42 -2.73
C GLY A 22 4.08 -3.74 -2.23
N ALA A 23 3.52 -4.89 -2.61
CA ALA A 23 2.20 -5.31 -2.14
C ALA A 23 2.16 -5.58 -0.62
N TYR A 24 3.22 -6.18 -0.07
CA TYR A 24 3.38 -6.31 1.39
C TYR A 24 3.49 -4.96 2.10
N GLY A 25 4.00 -3.92 1.44
CA GLY A 25 4.03 -2.55 1.96
C GLY A 25 2.63 -2.02 2.30
N PHE A 26 1.64 -2.23 1.43
CA PHE A 26 0.25 -1.85 1.70
C PHE A 26 -0.37 -2.61 2.87
N VAL A 27 -0.07 -3.91 2.99
CA VAL A 27 -0.53 -4.75 4.10
C VAL A 27 0.10 -4.27 5.42
N LEU A 28 1.41 -4.06 5.45
CA LEU A 28 2.13 -3.57 6.63
C LEU A 28 1.66 -2.17 7.03
N LEU A 29 1.42 -1.28 6.07
CA LEU A 29 0.90 0.05 6.34
C LEU A 29 -0.48 -0.02 7.00
N GLY A 30 -1.40 -0.82 6.44
CA GLY A 30 -2.75 -0.97 7.01
C GLY A 30 -2.75 -1.63 8.39
N ILE A 31 -1.94 -2.68 8.58
CA ILE A 31 -1.78 -3.32 9.90
C ILE A 31 -1.15 -2.35 10.91
N GLY A 32 -0.11 -1.62 10.51
CA GLY A 32 0.56 -0.64 11.36
C GLY A 32 -0.39 0.48 11.78
N HIS A 33 -1.21 0.96 10.85
CA HIS A 33 -2.24 1.98 11.13
C HIS A 33 -3.28 1.47 12.13
N LEU A 34 -3.73 0.22 11.98
CA LEU A 34 -4.69 -0.40 12.88
C LEU A 34 -4.10 -0.66 14.27
N ALA A 35 -2.86 -1.17 14.33
CA ALA A 35 -2.15 -1.41 15.57
C ALA A 35 -1.88 -0.12 16.34
N LEU A 36 -1.47 0.95 15.64
CA LEU A 36 -1.26 2.26 16.25
C LEU A 36 -2.56 2.87 16.74
N SER A 37 -3.65 2.73 15.98
CA SER A 37 -4.99 3.19 16.38
C SER A 37 -5.48 2.45 17.64
N ALA A 38 -5.28 1.13 17.70
CA ALA A 38 -5.62 0.33 18.87
C ALA A 38 -4.76 0.69 20.09
N ALA A 39 -3.44 0.84 19.89
CA ALA A 39 -2.53 1.26 20.95
C ALA A 39 -2.89 2.65 21.49
N ALA A 40 -3.21 3.60 20.61
CA ALA A 40 -3.65 4.95 20.98
C ALA A 40 -4.98 4.94 21.75
N ALA A 41 -5.88 4.00 21.48
CA ALA A 41 -7.12 3.83 22.25
C ALA A 41 -6.86 3.32 23.68
N THR A 42 -5.78 2.56 23.88
CA THR A 42 -5.42 1.98 25.19
C THR A 42 -4.36 2.75 25.97
N ALA A 43 -3.61 3.64 25.32
CA ALA A 43 -2.53 4.39 25.94
C ALA A 43 -3.06 5.51 26.86
N THR A 44 -2.34 5.77 27.94
CA THR A 44 -2.60 6.94 28.80
C THR A 44 -2.43 8.21 27.98
N GLN A 45 -3.55 8.88 27.73
CA GLN A 45 -3.57 10.06 26.88
C GLN A 45 -2.86 11.24 27.56
N THR A 46 -1.99 11.91 26.79
CA THR A 46 -1.43 13.21 27.17
C THR A 46 -2.55 14.22 27.40
N SER A 47 -2.31 15.22 28.25
CA SER A 47 -3.29 16.29 28.53
C SER A 47 -3.75 17.01 27.26
N GLU A 48 -2.83 17.20 26.32
CA GLU A 48 -3.07 17.82 25.01
C GLU A 48 -4.00 16.97 24.12
N ARG A 49 -3.79 15.64 24.08
CA ARG A 49 -4.66 14.70 23.35
C ARG A 49 -6.08 14.68 23.93
N ARG A 50 -6.19 14.74 25.26
CA ARG A 50 -7.49 14.82 25.96
C ARG A 50 -8.26 16.08 25.61
N ALA A 51 -7.60 17.23 25.50
CA ALA A 51 -8.26 18.48 25.13
C ALA A 51 -8.87 18.40 23.72
N VAL A 52 -8.14 17.82 22.76
CA VAL A 52 -8.62 17.62 21.38
C VAL A 52 -9.79 16.64 21.33
N ASP A 53 -9.70 15.50 22.03
CA ASP A 53 -10.76 14.49 22.07
C ASP A 53 -12.06 15.05 22.67
N THR A 54 -11.97 15.91 23.69
CA THR A 54 -13.14 16.57 24.31
C THR A 54 -13.84 17.48 23.31
N VAL A 55 -13.11 18.34 22.59
CA VAL A 55 -13.68 19.23 21.56
C VAL A 55 -14.33 18.41 20.43
N MET A 56 -13.72 17.29 20.02
CA MET A 56 -14.28 16.41 18.99
C MET A 56 -15.52 15.64 19.44
N ARG A 57 -15.67 15.36 20.74
CA ARG A 57 -16.87 14.72 21.31
C ARG A 57 -18.03 15.70 21.46
N GLU A 58 -17.73 16.94 21.81
CA GLU A 58 -18.73 18.01 21.91
C GLU A 58 -19.28 18.42 20.54
N SER A 59 -18.50 18.21 19.49
CA SER A 59 -18.92 18.41 18.10
C SER A 59 -19.72 17.21 17.61
N THR A 60 -21.06 17.31 17.69
CA THR A 60 -21.99 16.31 17.15
C THR A 60 -22.54 16.76 15.80
N PHE A 61 -22.79 15.81 14.91
CA PHE A 61 -23.53 16.05 13.68
C PHE A 61 -24.47 14.87 13.38
N ALA A 62 -25.61 15.18 12.79
CA ALA A 62 -26.55 14.16 12.33
C ALA A 62 -26.05 13.59 11.01
N LEU A 63 -25.65 12.32 11.01
CA LEU A 63 -25.28 11.59 9.80
C LEU A 63 -26.33 10.49 9.56
N LEU A 64 -27.07 10.57 8.46
CA LEU A 64 -28.15 9.63 8.12
C LEU A 64 -29.21 9.45 9.23
N GLY A 65 -29.50 10.52 9.98
CA GLY A 65 -30.49 10.50 11.07
C GLY A 65 -29.99 9.92 12.40
N LEU A 66 -28.70 9.58 12.50
CA LEU A 66 -28.06 9.18 13.75
C LEU A 66 -27.14 10.32 14.22
N GLU A 67 -27.28 10.73 15.48
CA GLU A 67 -26.29 11.61 16.10
C GLU A 67 -24.98 10.86 16.26
N ARG A 68 -23.93 11.36 15.61
CA ARG A 68 -22.58 10.82 15.73
C ARG A 68 -21.63 11.95 16.08
N THR A 69 -20.66 11.63 16.91
CA THR A 69 -19.57 12.55 17.23
C THR A 69 -18.56 12.57 16.09
N VAL A 70 -17.86 13.68 15.91
CA VAL A 70 -16.73 13.76 14.97
C VAL A 70 -15.68 12.70 15.30
N LEU A 71 -15.48 12.40 16.58
CA LEU A 71 -14.55 11.38 17.05
C LEU A 71 -14.90 9.97 16.53
N ASP A 72 -16.17 9.57 16.60
CA ASP A 72 -16.61 8.24 16.15
C ASP A 72 -16.45 8.08 14.63
N VAL A 73 -16.80 9.12 13.88
CA VAL A 73 -16.68 9.09 12.41
C VAL A 73 -15.22 9.10 11.98
N PHE A 74 -14.37 9.88 12.66
CA PHE A 74 -12.94 9.90 12.40
C PHE A 74 -12.29 8.52 12.66
N ASN A 75 -12.58 7.91 13.81
CA ASN A 75 -12.10 6.56 14.12
C ASN A 75 -12.64 5.51 13.15
N GLY A 76 -13.93 5.58 12.80
CA GLY A 76 -14.56 4.70 11.83
C GLY A 76 -13.92 4.77 10.44
N MET A 77 -13.71 5.98 9.92
CA MET A 77 -13.01 6.18 8.64
C MET A 77 -11.57 5.70 8.68
N SER A 78 -10.86 5.95 9.77
CA SER A 78 -9.47 5.49 9.96
C SER A 78 -9.36 3.97 9.90
N ILE A 79 -10.26 3.24 10.58
CA ILE A 79 -10.33 1.78 10.56
C ILE A 79 -10.70 1.27 9.16
N ALA A 80 -11.69 1.89 8.50
CA ALA A 80 -12.09 1.52 7.15
C ALA A 80 -10.94 1.68 6.14
N MET A 81 -10.17 2.77 6.24
CA MET A 81 -8.98 2.97 5.40
C MET A 81 -7.90 1.92 5.64
N ALA A 82 -7.68 1.51 6.89
CA ALA A 82 -6.74 0.43 7.20
C ALA A 82 -7.14 -0.89 6.53
N PHE A 83 -8.41 -1.31 6.67
CA PHE A 83 -8.92 -2.51 6.02
C PHE A 83 -8.86 -2.43 4.50
N PHE A 84 -9.19 -1.26 3.93
CA PHE A 84 -9.08 -1.03 2.50
C PHE A 84 -7.64 -1.23 2.01
N SER A 85 -6.66 -0.64 2.69
CA SER A 85 -5.23 -0.80 2.37
C SER A 85 -4.78 -2.26 2.44
N ILE A 86 -5.16 -2.98 3.49
CA ILE A 86 -4.85 -4.42 3.64
C ILE A 86 -5.46 -5.21 2.50
N THR A 87 -6.74 -4.97 2.20
CA THR A 87 -7.48 -5.68 1.15
C THR A 87 -6.84 -5.44 -0.22
N CYS A 88 -6.49 -4.19 -0.53
CA CYS A 88 -5.76 -3.87 -1.76
C CYS A 88 -4.42 -4.62 -1.85
N GLY A 89 -3.62 -4.62 -0.79
CA GLY A 89 -2.36 -5.38 -0.74
C GLY A 89 -2.55 -6.88 -0.96
N LEU A 90 -3.57 -7.48 -0.32
CA LEU A 90 -3.91 -8.90 -0.48
C LEU A 90 -4.42 -9.22 -1.90
N LEU A 91 -5.25 -8.36 -2.49
CA LEU A 91 -5.74 -8.52 -3.86
C LEU A 91 -4.58 -8.45 -4.86
N ILE A 92 -3.62 -7.54 -4.67
CA ILE A 92 -2.42 -7.46 -5.49
C ILE A 92 -1.59 -8.75 -5.33
N LEU A 93 -1.39 -9.26 -4.11
CA LEU A 93 -0.70 -10.53 -3.87
C LEU A 93 -1.40 -11.73 -4.52
N ALA A 94 -2.74 -11.79 -4.43
CA ALA A 94 -3.55 -12.84 -5.04
C ALA A 94 -3.45 -12.78 -6.57
N ALA A 95 -3.60 -11.59 -7.16
CA ALA A 95 -3.48 -11.40 -8.61
C ALA A 95 -2.11 -11.85 -9.13
N VAL A 96 -1.03 -11.53 -8.41
CA VAL A 96 0.34 -11.95 -8.77
C VAL A 96 0.53 -13.45 -8.60
N ARG A 97 -0.11 -14.07 -7.61
CA ARG A 97 -0.03 -15.51 -7.37
C ARG A 97 -0.74 -16.31 -8.45
N HIS A 98 -1.91 -15.85 -8.91
CA HIS A 98 -2.72 -16.57 -9.90
C HIS A 98 -2.37 -16.21 -11.35
N ALA A 99 -1.94 -14.99 -11.61
CA ALA A 99 -1.61 -14.50 -12.95
C ALA A 99 -0.31 -13.69 -12.98
N PRO A 100 0.85 -14.34 -12.74
CA PRO A 100 2.15 -13.64 -12.69
C PRO A 100 2.54 -12.98 -14.03
N ALA A 101 1.90 -13.37 -15.13
CA ALA A 101 2.07 -12.76 -16.44
C ALA A 101 1.66 -11.27 -16.47
N LEU A 102 0.75 -10.83 -15.58
CA LEU A 102 0.31 -9.44 -15.47
C LEU A 102 1.47 -8.49 -15.12
N VAL A 103 2.36 -8.92 -14.21
CA VAL A 103 3.53 -8.12 -13.81
C VAL A 103 4.65 -8.25 -14.84
N GLN A 104 4.82 -9.44 -15.43
CA GLN A 104 5.90 -9.72 -16.38
C GLN A 104 5.75 -8.97 -17.71
N ARG A 105 4.51 -8.77 -18.17
CA ARG A 105 4.23 -8.12 -19.47
C ARG A 105 4.00 -6.61 -19.36
N ARG A 106 4.35 -5.98 -18.23
CA ARG A 106 4.23 -4.51 -18.08
C ARG A 106 2.79 -4.02 -18.31
N THR A 107 1.81 -4.80 -17.87
CA THR A 107 0.40 -4.51 -18.11
C THR A 107 -0.07 -3.27 -17.35
N ALA A 108 -1.20 -2.68 -17.75
CA ALA A 108 -1.82 -1.54 -17.07
C ALA A 108 -1.96 -1.76 -15.55
N PHE A 109 -2.13 -3.01 -15.11
CA PHE A 109 -2.17 -3.40 -13.69
C PHE A 109 -0.94 -2.94 -12.90
N GLY A 110 0.28 -3.12 -13.43
CA GLY A 110 1.51 -2.71 -12.75
C GLY A 110 1.68 -1.19 -12.69
N TRP A 111 1.27 -0.48 -13.75
CA TRP A 111 1.28 0.98 -13.80
C TRP A 111 0.23 1.59 -12.86
N CYS A 112 -0.97 1.01 -12.81
CA CYS A 112 -2.00 1.43 -11.86
C CYS A 112 -1.53 1.24 -10.41
N ALA A 113 -0.92 0.11 -10.07
CA ALA A 113 -0.38 -0.13 -8.74
C ALA A 113 0.71 0.90 -8.36
N LEU A 114 1.61 1.23 -9.29
CA LEU A 114 2.63 2.26 -9.09
C LEU A 114 1.99 3.65 -8.93
N ALA A 115 1.07 4.02 -9.81
CA ALA A 115 0.42 5.33 -9.81
C ALA A 115 -0.37 5.56 -8.51
N VAL A 116 -1.12 4.55 -8.06
CA VAL A 116 -1.83 4.59 -6.78
C VAL A 116 -0.85 4.70 -5.61
N SER A 117 0.24 3.91 -5.61
CA SER A 117 1.29 4.03 -4.57
C SER A 117 1.92 5.42 -4.54
N LEU A 118 2.19 6.01 -5.69
CA LEU A 118 2.76 7.36 -5.79
C LEU A 118 1.78 8.42 -5.30
N ALA A 119 0.51 8.33 -5.68
CA ALA A 119 -0.54 9.25 -5.23
C ALA A 119 -0.68 9.21 -3.71
N VAL A 120 -0.70 8.02 -3.13
CA VAL A 120 -0.77 7.82 -1.67
C VAL A 120 0.50 8.36 -0.98
N LEU A 121 1.68 8.19 -1.60
CA LEU A 121 2.93 8.78 -1.10
C LEU A 121 2.89 10.32 -1.09
N VAL A 122 2.41 10.95 -2.16
CA VAL A 122 2.27 12.41 -2.25
C VAL A 122 1.34 12.93 -1.15
N VAL A 123 0.19 12.27 -0.96
CA VAL A 123 -0.74 12.59 0.13
C VAL A 123 -0.06 12.41 1.49
N SER A 124 0.72 11.34 1.67
CA SER A 124 1.42 11.10 2.93
C SER A 124 2.52 12.12 3.22
N VAL A 125 3.24 12.60 2.22
CA VAL A 125 4.27 13.65 2.40
C VAL A 125 3.63 14.98 2.79
N LEU A 126 2.46 15.27 2.24
CA LEU A 126 1.75 16.54 2.45
C LEU A 126 0.96 16.57 3.78
N LEU A 127 0.42 15.44 4.23
CA LEU A 127 -0.57 15.42 5.32
C LEU A 127 -0.22 14.51 6.52
N LEU A 128 0.78 13.62 6.42
CA LEU A 128 1.04 12.62 7.47
C LEU A 128 2.45 12.75 8.08
N PRO A 129 2.61 12.36 9.36
CA PRO A 129 3.91 12.33 10.04
C PRO A 129 4.91 11.35 9.36
N PRO A 130 6.22 11.41 9.69
CA PRO A 130 7.30 10.71 8.97
C PRO A 130 7.17 9.18 8.77
N PRO A 131 6.59 8.38 9.68
CA PRO A 131 6.57 6.91 9.55
C PRO A 131 5.93 6.36 8.26
N PRO A 132 4.70 6.77 7.86
CA PRO A 132 4.10 6.33 6.60
C PRO A 132 4.89 6.76 5.35
N ILE A 133 5.65 7.86 5.39
CA ILE A 133 6.48 8.31 4.27
C ILE A 133 7.56 7.28 3.95
N VAL A 134 8.24 6.73 4.97
CA VAL A 134 9.29 5.72 4.77
C VAL A 134 8.72 4.42 4.19
N VAL A 135 7.56 3.96 4.67
CA VAL A 135 6.93 2.74 4.16
C VAL A 135 6.47 2.93 2.70
N LEU A 136 5.87 4.07 2.37
CA LEU A 136 5.35 4.36 1.04
C LEU A 136 6.46 4.66 0.02
N THR A 137 7.58 5.26 0.45
CA THR A 137 8.76 5.43 -0.41
C THR A 137 9.38 4.08 -0.77
N VAL A 138 9.60 3.20 0.21
CA VAL A 138 10.11 1.84 -0.04
C VAL A 138 9.15 1.06 -0.95
N THR A 139 7.85 1.17 -0.72
CA THR A 139 6.81 0.53 -1.53
C THR A 139 6.83 1.02 -2.98
N SER A 140 6.89 2.33 -3.19
CA SER A 140 6.93 2.94 -4.52
C SER A 140 8.22 2.59 -5.26
N CYS A 141 9.36 2.59 -4.56
CA CYS A 141 10.63 2.13 -5.10
C CYS A 141 10.58 0.65 -5.52
N ALA A 142 9.96 -0.21 -4.73
CA ALA A 142 9.83 -1.64 -5.05
C ALA A 142 9.00 -1.87 -6.32
N PHE A 143 7.88 -1.17 -6.49
CA PHE A 143 7.09 -1.21 -7.73
C PHE A 143 7.86 -0.65 -8.93
N GLY A 144 8.57 0.46 -8.76
CA GLY A 144 9.41 1.05 -9.81
C GLY A 144 10.55 0.12 -10.25
N LEU A 145 11.22 -0.55 -9.30
CA LEU A 145 12.27 -1.52 -9.59
C LEU A 145 11.72 -2.77 -10.32
N SER A 146 10.53 -3.23 -9.97
CA SER A 146 9.84 -4.32 -10.68
C SER A 146 9.59 -3.95 -12.15
N LEU A 147 9.04 -2.76 -12.39
CA LEU A 147 8.74 -2.27 -13.74
C LEU A 147 10.00 -2.02 -14.57
N ARG A 148 11.09 -1.54 -13.95
CA ARG A 148 12.40 -1.37 -14.62
C ARG A 148 13.02 -2.71 -15.02
N ARG A 149 12.96 -3.72 -14.16
CA ARG A 149 13.47 -5.08 -14.46
C ARG A 149 12.64 -5.81 -15.50
N ALA A 150 11.34 -5.53 -15.59
CA ALA A 150 10.51 -6.05 -16.69
C ALA A 150 10.94 -5.48 -18.06
N THR A 151 11.44 -4.24 -18.13
CA THR A 151 11.92 -3.60 -19.37
C THR A 151 13.16 -4.26 -19.95
N THR A 152 14.16 -4.55 -19.11
CA THR A 152 15.44 -5.12 -19.56
C THR A 152 15.28 -6.53 -20.12
N VAL A 153 14.32 -7.30 -19.59
CA VAL A 153 13.98 -8.64 -20.08
C VAL A 153 13.30 -8.58 -21.46
N SER A 154 12.42 -7.59 -21.70
CA SER A 154 11.77 -7.42 -23.00
C SER A 154 12.73 -7.01 -24.10
N ALA A 155 13.76 -6.21 -23.78
CA ALA A 155 14.76 -5.77 -24.76
C ALA A 155 15.69 -6.91 -25.20
N HIS A 156 16.22 -7.70 -24.25
CA HIS A 156 17.06 -8.86 -24.59
C HIS A 156 16.31 -9.98 -25.32
N ALA A 157 15.00 -10.14 -25.09
CA ALA A 157 14.20 -11.10 -25.83
C ALA A 157 13.97 -10.68 -27.30
N ALA A 158 14.01 -9.37 -27.59
CA ALA A 158 13.87 -8.83 -28.94
C ALA A 158 15.18 -8.86 -29.74
N GLU A 159 16.34 -8.74 -29.08
CA GLU A 159 17.66 -8.90 -29.72
C GLU A 159 18.02 -10.35 -30.05
N ALA A 160 17.39 -11.32 -29.39
CA ALA A 160 17.67 -12.75 -29.54
C ALA A 160 16.71 -13.48 -30.52
N ALA A 161 15.80 -12.76 -31.18
CA ALA A 161 14.81 -13.28 -32.12
C ALA A 161 15.10 -12.80 -33.54
#